data_AF-A0A427RKF6-F1
#
_entry.id   AF-A0A427RKF6-F1
#
_cell.length_a   1.000
_cell.length_b   1.000
_cell.length_c   1.000
_cell.angle_alpha   90.00
_cell.angle_beta   90.00
_cell.angle_gamma   90.00
#
_symmetry.space_group_name_H-M   'P 1'
#
loop_
_entity.id
_entity.type
_entity.pdbx_description
1 polymer ?
#
loop_
_entity_poly.entity_id
_entity_poly.type
_entity_poly.pdbx_seq_one_letter_code
_entity_poly.pdbx_strand_id
1 'polypeptide(L)'
;MKLEPLYAENIIVAVIYKNEFRWYVTDKELWFLDYNKLDNAYKNLGISIEDNDETEERNGIKVLDHENVEVFLVRINKYKTTKEELNYLLLENIKRKNAGEDLLDFSPILLINFDNKILYSMFPEPASYENYVPKDWSGTYEDFTEFIPTSEKYWIDKFNNNLLLL
;
A
#
# COMPACT_ATOMS: atom_id res chain seq x y z
N MET A 1 13.64 -2.83 -6.21
CA MET A 1 12.28 -2.34 -6.55
C MET A 1 12.27 -1.46 -7.82
N LYS A 2 11.12 -1.27 -8.50
CA LYS A 2 10.97 -0.40 -9.69
C LYS A 2 10.63 1.07 -9.39
N LEU A 3 9.96 1.35 -8.27
CA LEU A 3 9.52 2.69 -7.86
C LEU A 3 10.09 3.01 -6.48
N GLU A 4 10.43 4.27 -6.24
CA GLU A 4 10.78 4.79 -4.91
C GLU A 4 9.52 5.33 -4.21
N PRO A 5 9.43 5.25 -2.87
CA PRO A 5 8.31 5.82 -2.13
C PRO A 5 8.19 7.33 -2.38
N LEU A 6 6.96 7.79 -2.58
CA LEU A 6 6.64 9.20 -2.83
C LEU A 6 5.24 9.47 -2.27
N TYR A 7 5.12 10.45 -1.38
CA TYR A 7 3.91 10.74 -0.62
C TYR A 7 2.69 10.83 -1.53
N ALA A 8 1.64 10.08 -1.16
CA ALA A 8 0.38 10.03 -1.88
C ALA A 8 0.47 9.72 -3.39
N GLU A 9 1.60 9.20 -3.88
CA GLU A 9 1.78 8.76 -5.26
C GLU A 9 2.23 7.29 -5.29
N ASN A 10 3.46 7.02 -4.83
CA ASN A 10 4.03 5.68 -4.74
C ASN A 10 4.06 5.23 -3.28
N ILE A 11 3.10 4.41 -2.89
CA ILE A 11 2.90 4.02 -1.49
C ILE A 11 3.55 2.69 -1.14
N ILE A 12 3.98 2.58 0.11
CA ILE A 12 4.48 1.34 0.69
C ILE A 12 3.30 0.50 1.20
N VAL A 13 3.20 -0.73 0.71
CA VAL A 13 2.10 -1.66 1.03
C VAL A 13 2.64 -2.98 1.58
N ALA A 14 2.17 -3.35 2.76
CA ALA A 14 2.35 -4.68 3.32
C ALA A 14 1.27 -5.63 2.76
N VAL A 15 1.69 -6.77 2.24
CA VAL A 15 0.79 -7.82 1.75
C VAL A 15 1.05 -9.12 2.49
N ILE A 16 0.00 -9.73 3.01
CA ILE A 16 0.00 -11.09 3.55
C ILE A 16 -0.84 -11.97 2.64
N TYR A 17 -0.23 -12.99 2.05
CA TYR A 17 -0.92 -13.99 1.23
C TYR A 17 -0.18 -15.33 1.25
N LYS A 18 -0.90 -16.43 1.49
CA LYS A 18 -0.38 -17.78 1.73
C LYS A 18 0.59 -17.82 2.91
N ASN A 19 0.27 -17.10 4.00
CA ASN A 19 1.10 -16.92 5.20
C ASN A 19 2.48 -16.28 4.95
N GLU A 20 2.69 -15.65 3.79
CA GLU A 20 3.91 -14.94 3.47
C GLU A 20 3.69 -13.43 3.52
N PHE A 21 4.54 -12.74 4.27
CA PHE A 21 4.60 -11.29 4.35
C PHE A 21 5.49 -10.74 3.22
N ARG A 22 5.03 -9.70 2.52
CA ARG A 22 5.76 -9.08 1.40
C ARG A 22 5.55 -7.57 1.40
N TRP A 23 6.61 -6.83 1.08
CA TRP A 23 6.55 -5.40 0.83
C TRP A 23 6.48 -5.09 -0.66
N TYR A 24 5.70 -4.06 -0.99
CA TYR A 24 5.61 -3.48 -2.34
C TYR A 24 5.69 -1.95 -2.26
N VAL A 25 6.25 -1.33 -3.29
CA VAL A 25 6.16 0.13 -3.53
C VAL A 25 5.51 0.33 -4.89
N THR A 26 4.27 0.82 -4.90
CA THR A 26 3.46 0.92 -6.11
C THR A 26 2.74 2.24 -6.20
N ASP A 27 2.24 2.56 -7.39
CA ASP A 27 1.17 3.54 -7.56
C ASP A 27 -0.01 3.22 -6.62
N LYS A 28 -0.56 4.27 -5.99
CA LYS A 28 -1.65 4.19 -5.02
C LYS A 28 -2.95 3.62 -5.61
N GLU A 29 -3.22 3.83 -6.90
CA GLU A 29 -4.48 3.44 -7.54
C GLU A 29 -4.63 1.93 -7.68
N LEU A 30 -3.52 1.17 -7.60
CA LEU A 30 -3.55 -0.29 -7.70
C LEU A 30 -4.24 -0.99 -6.53
N TRP A 31 -4.41 -0.30 -5.39
CA TRP A 31 -4.85 -0.91 -4.14
C TRP A 31 -6.27 -0.58 -3.69
N PHE A 32 -7.04 0.15 -4.50
CA PHE A 32 -8.49 0.07 -4.34
C PHE A 32 -8.96 -1.31 -4.76
N LEU A 33 -9.35 -2.12 -3.77
CA LEU A 33 -9.63 -3.52 -4.00
C LEU A 33 -10.92 -3.73 -4.80
N ASP A 34 -11.89 -2.82 -4.75
CA ASP A 34 -13.13 -2.89 -5.52
C ASP A 34 -13.34 -1.61 -6.32
N TYR A 35 -12.93 -1.65 -7.60
CA TYR A 35 -13.11 -0.51 -8.51
C TYR A 35 -14.58 -0.22 -8.80
N ASN A 36 -15.49 -1.20 -8.69
CA ASN A 36 -16.91 -0.90 -8.89
C ASN A 36 -17.43 0.02 -7.79
N LYS A 37 -17.01 -0.20 -6.53
CA LYS A 37 -17.36 0.69 -5.41
C LYS A 37 -16.76 2.07 -5.60
N LEU A 38 -15.51 2.14 -6.05
CA LEU A 38 -14.82 3.40 -6.35
C LEU A 38 -15.57 4.19 -7.44
N ASP A 39 -15.82 3.57 -8.59
CA ASP A 39 -16.56 4.17 -9.70
C ASP A 39 -17.94 4.68 -9.27
N ASN A 40 -18.66 3.90 -8.46
CA ASN A 40 -19.96 4.28 -7.95
C ASN A 40 -19.87 5.48 -6.99
N ALA A 41 -18.83 5.57 -6.16
CA ALA A 41 -18.61 6.73 -5.29
C ALA A 41 -18.40 8.01 -6.11
N TYR A 42 -17.58 7.96 -7.17
CA TYR A 42 -17.38 9.11 -8.06
C TYR A 42 -18.64 9.47 -8.85
N LYS A 43 -19.37 8.48 -9.38
CA LYS A 43 -20.66 8.71 -10.05
C LYS A 43 -21.67 9.40 -9.14
N ASN A 44 -21.73 9.01 -7.87
CA ASN A 44 -22.60 9.64 -6.88
C ASN A 44 -22.23 11.10 -6.58
N LEU A 45 -20.97 11.48 -6.83
CA LEU A 45 -20.50 12.87 -6.76
C LEU A 45 -20.71 13.65 -8.07
N GLY A 46 -21.33 13.04 -9.09
CA GLY A 46 -21.52 13.65 -10.41
C GLY A 46 -20.26 13.71 -11.26
N ILE A 47 -19.21 12.95 -10.88
CA ILE A 47 -17.94 12.86 -11.58
C ILE A 47 -17.97 11.61 -12.45
N SER A 48 -17.84 11.77 -13.77
CA SER A 48 -17.55 10.65 -14.66
C SER A 48 -16.04 10.46 -14.74
N ILE A 49 -15.54 9.36 -14.20
CA ILE A 49 -14.19 8.91 -14.54
C ILE A 49 -14.30 8.29 -15.93
N GLU A 50 -13.62 8.88 -16.91
CA GLU A 50 -13.39 8.20 -18.20
C GLU A 50 -12.69 6.88 -17.90
N ASP A 51 -13.17 5.76 -18.47
CA ASP A 51 -12.63 4.41 -18.22
C ASP A 51 -11.11 4.49 -18.12
N ASN A 52 -10.59 4.49 -16.89
CA ASN A 52 -9.17 4.64 -16.63
C ASN A 52 -8.56 3.39 -17.26
N ASP A 53 -7.80 3.56 -18.35
CA ASP A 53 -7.26 2.46 -19.15
C ASP A 53 -6.76 1.38 -18.19
N GLU A 54 -7.42 0.20 -18.19
CA GLU A 54 -7.14 -0.83 -17.20
C GLU A 54 -5.63 -1.09 -17.20
N THR A 55 -4.96 -0.73 -16.10
CA THR A 55 -3.50 -0.87 -16.02
C THR A 55 -3.12 -2.31 -16.30
N GLU A 56 -1.95 -2.55 -16.88
CA GLU A 56 -1.48 -3.91 -17.17
C GLU A 56 -1.58 -4.82 -15.92
N GLU A 57 -1.30 -4.23 -14.76
CA GLU A 57 -1.40 -4.82 -13.43
C GLU A 57 -2.84 -5.29 -13.10
N ARG A 58 -3.86 -4.49 -13.44
CA ARG A 58 -5.28 -4.70 -13.09
C ARG A 58 -6.14 -5.20 -14.24
N ASN A 59 -5.59 -5.41 -15.44
CA ASN A 59 -6.31 -5.85 -16.62
C ASN A 59 -7.21 -7.09 -16.35
N GLY A 60 -8.52 -6.91 -16.51
CA GLY A 60 -9.55 -7.91 -16.23
C GLY A 60 -9.84 -8.18 -14.75
N ILE A 61 -9.29 -7.39 -13.82
CA ILE A 61 -9.49 -7.53 -12.37
C ILE A 61 -10.11 -6.23 -11.81
N LYS A 62 -11.45 -6.11 -11.91
CA LYS A 62 -12.18 -4.99 -11.29
C LYS A 62 -12.29 -5.10 -9.77
N VAL A 63 -12.37 -6.33 -9.26
CA VAL A 63 -12.39 -6.63 -7.82
C VAL A 63 -11.18 -7.51 -7.51
N LEU A 64 -10.23 -6.98 -6.73
CA LEU A 64 -9.07 -7.69 -6.20
C LEU A 64 -9.46 -8.44 -4.94
N ASP A 65 -9.37 -9.76 -4.95
CA ASP A 65 -9.69 -10.57 -3.79
C ASP A 65 -8.82 -11.84 -3.73
N HIS A 66 -9.16 -12.74 -2.80
CA HIS A 66 -8.43 -14.00 -2.61
C HIS A 66 -8.43 -14.95 -3.82
N GLU A 67 -9.37 -14.82 -4.77
CA GLU A 67 -9.47 -15.71 -5.92
C GLU A 67 -8.50 -15.31 -7.03
N ASN A 68 -8.20 -14.02 -7.15
CA ASN A 68 -7.38 -13.48 -8.23
C ASN A 68 -6.07 -12.79 -7.77
N VAL A 69 -5.83 -12.68 -6.46
CA VAL A 69 -4.60 -12.09 -5.90
C VAL A 69 -3.33 -12.73 -6.45
N GLU A 70 -3.30 -14.05 -6.70
CA GLU A 70 -2.10 -14.70 -7.22
C GLU A 70 -1.72 -14.16 -8.61
N VAL A 71 -2.70 -13.97 -9.49
CA VAL A 71 -2.49 -13.36 -10.82
C VAL A 71 -2.01 -11.91 -10.67
N PHE A 72 -2.64 -11.15 -9.78
CA PHE A 72 -2.28 -9.76 -9.54
C PHE A 72 -0.84 -9.61 -9.00
N LEU A 73 -0.47 -10.39 -7.98
CA LEU A 73 0.88 -10.35 -7.36
C LEU A 73 1.98 -10.71 -8.35
N VAL A 74 1.72 -11.62 -9.29
CA VAL A 74 2.65 -11.91 -10.40
C VAL A 74 2.86 -10.68 -11.28
N ARG A 75 1.79 -9.95 -11.63
CA ARG A 75 1.86 -8.77 -12.49
C ARG A 75 2.56 -7.58 -11.82
N ILE A 76 2.42 -7.44 -10.50
CA ILE A 76 3.09 -6.39 -9.73
C ILE A 76 4.47 -6.79 -9.19
N ASN A 77 4.99 -7.97 -9.54
CA ASN A 77 6.24 -8.48 -8.97
C ASN A 77 7.45 -7.54 -9.20
N LYS A 78 7.43 -6.75 -10.28
CA LYS A 78 8.44 -5.71 -10.57
C LYS A 78 8.52 -4.60 -9.49
N TYR A 79 7.45 -4.41 -8.72
CA TYR A 79 7.34 -3.44 -7.64
C TYR A 79 7.67 -4.01 -6.25
N LYS A 80 7.89 -5.32 -6.15
CA LYS A 80 8.27 -5.98 -4.90
C LYS A 80 9.59 -5.39 -4.38
N THR A 81 9.68 -5.25 -3.06
CA THR A 81 10.86 -4.74 -2.37
C THR A 81 11.12 -5.56 -1.10
N THR A 82 12.23 -5.27 -0.44
CA THR A 82 12.64 -5.87 0.83
C THR A 82 12.66 -4.83 1.94
N LYS A 83 12.59 -5.30 3.19
CA LYS A 83 12.83 -4.46 4.37
C LYS A 83 14.19 -3.76 4.27
N GLU A 84 15.22 -4.47 3.83
CA GLU A 84 16.58 -3.97 3.73
C GLU A 84 16.69 -2.84 2.70
N GLU A 85 16.06 -2.99 1.53
CA GLU A 85 15.96 -1.93 0.53
C GLU A 85 15.23 -0.69 1.09
N LEU A 86 14.06 -0.88 1.72
CA LEU A 86 13.30 0.23 2.32
C LEU A 86 14.07 0.95 3.42
N ASN A 87 14.74 0.20 4.31
CA ASN A 87 15.57 0.76 5.36
C ASN A 87 16.75 1.55 4.81
N TYR A 88 17.42 1.01 3.78
CA TYR A 88 18.53 1.70 3.12
C TYR A 88 18.09 3.04 2.56
N LEU A 89 16.98 3.08 1.83
CA LEU A 89 16.46 4.30 1.21
C LEU A 89 16.02 5.33 2.26
N LEU A 90 15.35 4.90 3.32
CA LEU A 90 14.99 5.77 4.43
C LEU A 90 16.24 6.41 5.06
N LEU A 91 17.29 5.62 5.31
CA LEU A 91 18.55 6.14 5.86
C LEU A 91 19.26 7.09 4.89
N GLU A 92 19.25 6.80 3.59
CA GLU A 92 19.79 7.71 2.58
C GLU A 92 19.01 9.03 2.52
N ASN A 93 17.68 8.98 2.61
CA ASN A 93 16.83 10.16 2.70
C ASN A 93 17.20 11.02 3.93
N ILE A 94 17.27 10.38 5.11
CA ILE A 94 17.67 11.04 6.36
C ILE A 94 19.06 11.70 6.25
N LYS A 95 20.02 11.08 5.55
CA LYS A 95 21.38 11.63 5.38
C LYS A 95 21.43 12.82 4.43
N ARG A 96 20.61 12.84 3.38
CA ARG A 96 20.70 13.83 2.28
C ARG A 96 20.32 15.25 2.68
N LYS A 97 19.59 15.44 3.81
CA LYS A 97 19.29 16.72 4.47
C LYS A 97 19.27 17.95 3.55
N ASN A 98 18.17 18.15 2.84
CA ASN A 98 17.51 19.45 2.79
C ASN A 98 16.20 19.33 3.57
N ALA A 99 15.84 20.36 4.33
CA ALA A 99 14.73 20.34 5.26
C ALA A 99 13.41 19.89 4.59
N GLY A 100 12.84 18.78 5.06
CA GLY A 100 11.43 18.46 4.83
C GLY A 100 11.05 17.66 3.59
N GLU A 101 11.97 16.93 2.94
CA GLU A 101 11.52 15.78 2.11
C GLU A 101 10.94 14.73 3.06
N ASP A 102 9.65 14.47 2.88
CA ASP A 102 8.74 14.07 3.94
C ASP A 102 9.06 12.66 4.41
N LEU A 103 9.48 12.47 5.67
CA LEU A 103 9.64 11.12 6.24
C LEU A 103 8.34 10.30 6.09
N LEU A 104 7.20 10.99 5.90
CA LEU A 104 5.93 10.39 5.54
C LEU A 104 5.95 9.60 4.22
N ASP A 105 6.82 9.92 3.26
CA ASP A 105 7.05 9.12 2.04
C ASP A 105 7.32 7.66 2.39
N PHE A 106 8.06 7.45 3.48
CA PHE A 106 8.50 6.15 3.96
C PHE A 106 7.54 5.53 4.99
N SER A 107 6.39 6.14 5.26
CA SER A 107 5.39 5.50 6.14
C SER A 107 4.71 4.35 5.41
N PRO A 108 4.52 3.19 6.05
CA PRO A 108 3.69 2.13 5.47
C PRO A 108 2.23 2.63 5.47
N ILE A 109 1.56 2.53 4.32
CA ILE A 109 0.27 3.18 4.13
C ILE A 109 -0.89 2.19 4.16
N LEU A 110 -0.66 0.98 3.66
CA LEU A 110 -1.66 -0.09 3.65
C LEU A 110 -1.07 -1.40 4.18
N LEU A 111 -1.89 -2.13 4.94
CA LEU A 111 -1.68 -3.54 5.23
C LEU A 111 -2.87 -4.34 4.69
N ILE A 112 -2.61 -5.24 3.77
CA ILE A 112 -3.63 -6.05 3.12
C ILE A 112 -3.35 -7.52 3.41
N ASN A 113 -4.24 -8.14 4.18
CA ASN A 113 -4.18 -9.54 4.53
C ASN A 113 -5.23 -10.30 3.73
N PHE A 114 -4.81 -10.90 2.62
CA PHE A 114 -5.67 -11.70 1.74
C PHE A 114 -6.13 -13.00 2.39
N ASP A 115 -5.33 -13.56 3.29
CA ASP A 115 -5.66 -14.81 3.98
C ASP A 115 -6.86 -14.61 4.93
N ASN A 116 -6.92 -13.44 5.58
CA ASN A 116 -7.98 -13.10 6.54
C ASN A 116 -9.04 -12.13 5.99
N LYS A 117 -8.93 -11.69 4.72
CA LYS A 117 -9.84 -10.72 4.07
C LYS A 117 -9.93 -9.37 4.80
N ILE A 118 -8.77 -8.83 5.16
CA ILE A 118 -8.65 -7.58 5.93
C ILE A 118 -7.79 -6.57 5.16
N LEU A 119 -8.21 -5.30 5.17
CA LEU A 119 -7.41 -4.15 4.78
C LEU A 119 -7.37 -3.14 5.93
N TYR A 120 -6.16 -2.74 6.31
CA TYR A 120 -5.92 -1.59 7.16
C TYR A 120 -5.32 -0.44 6.33
N SER A 121 -5.79 0.76 6.61
CA SER A 121 -5.35 1.99 5.94
C SER A 121 -4.88 3.02 6.95
N MET A 122 -3.74 3.63 6.66
CA MET A 122 -3.24 4.84 7.32
C MET A 122 -3.07 5.98 6.30
N PHE A 123 -3.77 5.93 5.16
CA PHE A 123 -3.61 6.93 4.10
C PHE A 123 -4.02 8.33 4.63
N PRO A 124 -3.13 9.34 4.57
CA PRO A 124 -3.35 10.61 5.24
C PRO A 124 -4.41 11.51 4.57
N GLU A 125 -4.71 11.26 3.30
CA GLU A 125 -5.69 12.00 2.50
C GLU A 125 -7.04 11.25 2.43
N PRO A 126 -8.14 11.94 2.03
CA PRO A 126 -9.46 11.33 1.86
C PRO A 126 -9.52 10.40 0.64
N ALA A 127 -8.77 9.30 0.68
CA ALA A 127 -8.80 8.23 -0.30
C ALA A 127 -9.70 7.06 0.15
N SER A 128 -9.89 6.86 1.46
CA SER A 128 -10.84 5.90 2.04
C SER A 128 -10.74 4.46 1.50
N TYR A 129 -9.54 3.90 1.34
CA TYR A 129 -9.32 2.52 0.85
C TYR A 129 -10.19 1.48 1.57
N GLU A 130 -10.39 1.67 2.88
CA GLU A 130 -11.22 0.85 3.75
C GLU A 130 -12.69 0.73 3.29
N ASN A 131 -13.20 1.69 2.52
CA ASN A 131 -14.57 1.67 1.97
C ASN A 131 -14.66 0.89 0.64
N TYR A 132 -13.52 0.68 -0.03
CA TYR A 132 -13.42 0.06 -1.35
C TYR A 132 -12.85 -1.35 -1.28
N VAL A 133 -13.18 -2.10 -0.23
CA VAL A 133 -12.83 -3.52 -0.09
C VAL A 133 -13.85 -4.43 -0.77
N PRO A 134 -13.51 -5.68 -1.15
CA PRO A 134 -14.47 -6.61 -1.75
C PRO A 134 -15.62 -6.98 -0.80
N LYS A 135 -16.60 -7.72 -1.31
CA LYS A 135 -17.67 -8.27 -0.48
C LYS A 135 -17.09 -9.22 0.57
N ASP A 136 -17.62 -9.16 1.80
CA ASP A 136 -17.23 -9.99 2.94
C ASP A 136 -15.78 -9.76 3.44
N TRP A 137 -15.20 -8.62 3.08
CA TRP A 137 -13.92 -8.13 3.63
C TRP A 137 -14.15 -7.07 4.70
N SER A 138 -13.18 -6.95 5.62
CA SER A 138 -13.14 -5.86 6.60
C SER A 138 -12.12 -4.81 6.17
N GLY A 139 -12.56 -3.58 5.95
CA GLY A 139 -11.69 -2.43 5.77
C GLY A 139 -11.71 -1.56 7.03
N THR A 140 -10.55 -1.09 7.50
CA THR A 140 -10.48 -0.21 8.68
C THR A 140 -9.40 0.85 8.52
N TYR A 141 -9.73 2.10 8.90
CA TYR A 141 -8.78 3.20 9.02
C TYR A 141 -8.25 3.25 10.45
N GLU A 142 -7.06 2.71 10.68
CA GLU A 142 -6.39 2.70 11.98
C GLU A 142 -4.87 2.51 11.86
N ASP A 143 -4.15 2.80 12.94
CA ASP A 143 -2.72 2.52 13.02
C ASP A 143 -2.48 1.00 13.08
N PHE A 144 -2.03 0.43 11.96
CA PHE A 144 -1.73 -0.99 11.85
C PHE A 144 -0.25 -1.32 12.13
N THR A 145 0.59 -0.35 12.47
CA THR A 145 2.04 -0.57 12.59
C THR A 145 2.37 -1.62 13.66
N GLU A 146 1.53 -1.79 14.68
CA GLU A 146 1.65 -2.83 15.70
C GLU A 146 1.32 -4.24 15.20
N PHE A 147 0.59 -4.37 14.08
CA PHE A 147 0.30 -5.66 13.44
C PHE A 147 1.43 -6.14 12.54
N ILE A 148 2.38 -5.26 12.19
CA ILE A 148 3.55 -5.61 11.39
C ILE A 148 4.56 -6.38 12.27
N PRO A 149 5.02 -7.57 11.84
CA PRO A 149 6.03 -8.31 12.59
C PRO A 149 7.27 -7.45 12.87
N THR A 150 7.81 -7.51 14.08
CA THR A 150 9.01 -6.72 14.46
C THR A 150 10.18 -6.96 13.49
N SER A 151 10.31 -8.18 12.96
CA SER A 151 11.32 -8.53 11.96
C SER A 151 11.16 -7.78 10.65
N GLU A 152 9.96 -7.28 10.31
CA GLU A 152 9.62 -6.61 9.05
C GLU A 152 9.57 -5.08 9.16
N LYS A 153 9.56 -4.51 10.37
CA LYS A 153 9.56 -3.06 10.59
C LYS A 153 10.88 -2.44 10.12
N TYR A 154 10.93 -1.95 8.87
CA TYR A 154 12.13 -1.33 8.28
C TYR A 154 12.49 0.02 8.89
N TRP A 155 11.55 0.66 9.58
CA TRP A 155 11.73 1.97 10.22
C TRP A 155 12.20 1.87 11.67
N ILE A 156 12.39 0.67 12.21
CA ILE A 156 12.91 0.49 13.57
C ILE A 156 14.40 0.16 13.50
N ASP A 157 15.22 0.97 14.17
CA ASP A 157 16.67 0.74 14.22
C ASP A 157 17.07 -0.33 15.24
N LYS A 158 18.36 -0.67 15.27
CA LYS A 158 18.93 -1.66 16.20
C LYS A 158 18.82 -1.30 17.68
N PHE A 159 18.49 -0.06 18.00
CA PHE A 159 18.29 0.45 19.35
C PHE A 159 16.80 0.61 19.68
N ASN A 160 15.91 0.12 18.82
CA ASN A 160 14.45 0.23 18.92
C ASN A 160 13.93 1.67 18.81
N ASN A 161 14.66 2.55 18.12
CA ASN A 161 14.17 3.89 17.78
C ASN A 161 13.35 3.83 16.50
N ASN A 162 12.29 4.64 16.45
CA ASN A 162 11.52 4.85 15.24
C ASN A 162 12.18 5.96 14.38
N LEU A 163 12.70 5.56 13.23
CA LEU A 163 13.39 6.42 12.27
C LEU A 163 12.46 7.42 11.57
N LEU A 164 11.14 7.17 11.56
CA LEU A 164 10.14 8.07 10.97
C LEU A 164 9.79 9.25 11.90
N LEU A 165 10.29 9.26 13.14
CA LEU A 165 10.05 10.30 14.15
C LEU A 165 11.27 11.20 14.38
N LEU A 166 12.28 11.12 13.51
CA LEU A 166 13.56 11.85 13.62
C LEU A 166 13.50 13.32 13.21
#